data_AF-A0A1E3STC4-F1
#
_entry.id   AF-A0A1E3STC4-F1
#
_cell.length_a   1.000
_cell.length_b   1.000
_cell.length_c   1.000
_cell.angle_alpha   90.00
_cell.angle_beta   90.00
_cell.angle_gamma   90.00
#
_symmetry.space_group_name_H-M   'P 1'
#
loop_
_entity.id
_entity.type
_entity.pdbx_description
1 polymer ?
#
loop_
_entity_poly.entity_id
_entity_poly.type
_entity_poly.pdbx_seq_one_letter_code
_entity_poly.pdbx_strand_id
1 'polypeptide(L)'
;MVSFALATSRVVVGGIAAGAVGGAMLFAAVAAAGPAAADPEAPPPNCTAADLAQVSSGVAAATSVYLFSHPDVNAYFTSLKGQPRGEIGDQLKQYMDAHPQEHADLEAIRQPLTDFHNRCQ
;
A
#
# COMPACT_ATOMS: atom_id res chain seq x y z
N MET A 1 -12.44 41.19 -28.98
CA MET A 1 -13.08 42.39 -28.40
C MET A 1 -12.69 42.47 -26.93
N VAL A 2 -12.02 43.58 -26.58
CA VAL A 2 -11.78 44.17 -25.25
C VAL A 2 -10.93 43.36 -24.24
N SER A 3 -9.64 43.70 -24.21
CA SER A 3 -8.78 43.74 -23.02
C SER A 3 -9.11 44.96 -22.14
N PHE A 4 -8.53 45.00 -20.91
CA PHE A 4 -8.29 46.11 -19.96
C PHE A 4 -8.87 45.77 -18.56
N ALA A 5 -8.19 45.93 -17.42
CA ALA A 5 -6.84 46.40 -17.09
C ALA A 5 -6.48 45.90 -15.66
N LEU A 6 -5.27 45.36 -15.46
CA LEU A 6 -4.16 45.92 -14.65
C LEU A 6 -4.47 46.45 -13.24
N ALA A 7 -3.78 45.87 -12.24
CA ALA A 7 -2.88 46.59 -11.30
C ALA A 7 -1.98 45.53 -10.60
N THR A 8 -0.67 45.37 -10.91
CA THR A 8 0.47 46.26 -10.58
C THR A 8 0.72 46.27 -9.06
N SER A 9 1.87 45.96 -8.44
CA SER A 9 3.26 45.65 -8.81
C SER A 9 3.95 45.15 -7.51
N ARG A 10 5.08 44.43 -7.51
CA ARG A 10 6.42 44.94 -7.86
C ARG A 10 7.40 43.80 -8.14
N VAL A 11 7.97 43.87 -9.33
CA VAL A 11 9.23 43.21 -9.72
C VAL A 11 10.37 43.97 -9.05
N VAL A 12 11.29 43.27 -8.39
CA VAL A 12 12.68 43.72 -8.26
C VAL A 12 13.54 42.78 -9.08
N VAL A 13 14.22 43.41 -10.03
CA VAL A 13 15.12 42.89 -11.06
C VAL A 13 16.36 42.25 -10.44
N GLY A 14 16.80 41.13 -11.02
CA GLY A 14 18.10 40.53 -10.75
C GLY A 14 18.49 39.47 -11.78
N GLY A 15 19.01 39.91 -12.94
CA GLY A 15 19.95 39.15 -13.79
C GLY A 15 19.41 38.08 -14.73
N ILE A 16 19.42 38.36 -16.04
CA ILE A 16 19.37 37.36 -17.10
C ILE A 16 20.80 36.82 -17.30
N ALA A 17 20.99 35.51 -17.17
CA ALA A 17 22.04 34.79 -17.87
C ALA A 17 21.42 33.55 -18.54
N ALA A 18 21.39 33.57 -19.87
CA ALA A 18 21.00 32.45 -20.70
C ALA A 18 22.05 31.34 -20.61
N GLY A 19 21.61 30.09 -20.41
CA GLY A 19 22.47 28.91 -20.46
C GLY A 19 21.62 27.65 -20.39
N ALA A 20 21.51 26.95 -21.52
CA ALA A 20 20.82 25.69 -21.65
C ALA A 20 21.70 24.51 -21.17
N VAL A 21 21.03 23.41 -20.82
CA VAL A 21 21.54 22.03 -20.74
C VAL A 21 22.39 21.66 -19.52
N GLY A 22 22.02 20.54 -18.89
CA GLY A 22 22.96 19.68 -18.15
C GLY A 22 22.54 19.44 -16.71
N GLY A 23 21.96 18.27 -16.45
CA GLY A 23 21.78 17.80 -15.08
C GLY A 23 23.12 17.61 -14.38
N ALA A 24 23.19 18.01 -13.12
CA ALA A 24 24.14 17.50 -12.14
C ALA A 24 23.78 18.04 -10.75
N MET A 25 23.63 17.11 -9.80
CA MET A 25 23.88 17.27 -8.37
C MET A 25 22.94 18.19 -7.58
N LEU A 26 21.96 17.56 -6.90
CA LEU A 26 21.44 18.09 -5.64
C LEU A 26 21.84 17.15 -4.50
N PHE A 27 23.14 17.09 -4.21
CA PHE A 27 23.59 16.89 -2.82
C PHE A 27 23.66 18.30 -2.20
N ALA A 28 22.52 18.80 -1.76
CA ALA A 28 22.47 19.97 -0.90
C ALA A 28 22.24 19.48 0.52
N ALA A 29 23.34 19.35 1.27
CA ALA A 29 23.32 19.35 2.72
C ALA A 29 22.74 20.69 3.18
N VAL A 30 21.41 20.74 3.34
CA VAL A 30 20.75 21.85 4.02
C VAL A 30 20.83 21.54 5.51
N ALA A 31 21.76 22.21 6.17
CA ALA A 31 21.68 22.49 7.60
C ALA A 31 20.46 23.40 7.82
N ALA A 32 19.27 22.81 7.88
CA ALA A 32 18.07 23.48 8.36
C ALA A 32 18.04 23.31 9.88
N ALA A 33 18.43 24.35 10.60
CA ALA A 33 17.90 24.61 11.93
C ALA A 33 16.41 24.99 11.80
N GLY A 34 15.58 24.02 11.41
CA GLY A 34 14.13 24.05 11.58
C GLY A 34 13.78 23.54 12.98
N PRO A 35 12.53 23.72 13.45
CA PRO A 35 12.12 23.13 14.72
C PRO A 35 12.46 21.65 14.65
N ALA A 36 13.15 21.13 15.67
CA ALA A 36 13.44 19.72 15.79
C ALA A 36 12.10 18.97 15.67
N ALA A 37 11.81 18.48 14.47
CA ALA A 37 10.83 17.43 14.30
C ALA A 37 11.39 16.32 15.18
N ALA A 38 10.66 15.95 16.23
CA ALA A 38 10.98 14.73 16.97
C ALA A 38 11.16 13.65 15.91
N ASP A 39 12.34 13.01 15.89
CA ASP A 39 12.55 11.83 15.04
C ASP A 39 11.36 10.91 15.31
N PRO A 40 10.61 10.47 14.28
CA PRO A 40 9.53 9.54 14.50
C PRO A 40 10.09 8.35 15.27
N GLU A 41 9.49 8.06 16.42
CA GLU A 41 9.83 6.90 17.25
C GLU A 41 9.95 5.69 16.31
N ALA A 42 11.14 5.08 16.28
CA ALA A 42 11.37 3.96 15.39
C ALA A 42 10.34 2.86 15.73
N PRO A 43 9.71 2.23 14.71
CA PRO A 43 8.72 1.19 14.98
C PRO A 43 9.35 0.06 15.81
N PRO A 44 8.54 -0.63 16.64
CA PRO A 44 9.03 -1.77 17.40
C PRO A 44 9.69 -2.80 16.47
N PRO A 45 10.68 -3.56 16.97
CA PRO A 45 11.42 -4.50 16.14
C PRO A 45 10.47 -5.51 15.50
N ASN A 46 10.67 -5.77 14.20
CA ASN A 46 9.85 -6.65 13.36
C ASN A 46 8.41 -6.16 13.08
N CYS A 47 8.15 -4.86 13.19
CA CYS A 47 6.86 -4.24 12.86
C CYS A 47 6.96 -3.21 11.73
N THR A 48 7.92 -3.39 10.83
CA THR A 48 8.09 -2.53 9.65
C THR A 48 7.19 -2.96 8.50
N ALA A 49 7.08 -2.12 7.47
CA ALA A 49 6.44 -2.49 6.22
C ALA A 49 7.12 -3.70 5.54
N ALA A 50 8.44 -3.87 5.70
CA ALA A 50 9.16 -5.02 5.18
C ALA A 50 8.74 -6.32 5.89
N ASP A 51 8.52 -6.25 7.20
CA ASP A 51 8.07 -7.41 7.99
C ASP A 51 6.63 -7.81 7.61
N LEU A 52 5.73 -6.84 7.44
CA LEU A 52 4.38 -7.09 6.94
C LEU A 52 4.40 -7.71 5.54
N ALA A 53 5.26 -7.20 4.65
CA ALA A 53 5.42 -7.76 3.30
C ALA A 53 5.91 -9.22 3.36
N GLN A 54 6.87 -9.52 4.25
CA GLN A 54 7.35 -10.88 4.46
C GLN A 54 6.22 -11.81 4.92
N VAL A 55 5.45 -11.44 5.94
CA VAL A 55 4.33 -12.25 6.45
C VAL A 55 3.25 -12.44 5.38
N SER A 56 2.86 -11.36 4.69
CA SER A 56 1.84 -11.44 3.64
C SER A 56 2.27 -12.31 2.46
N SER A 57 3.55 -12.27 2.08
CA SER A 57 4.09 -13.16 1.03
C SER A 57 4.03 -14.63 1.44
N GLY A 58 4.30 -14.95 2.71
CA GLY A 58 4.18 -16.31 3.25
C GLY A 58 2.73 -16.81 3.23
N VAL A 59 1.78 -15.99 3.67
CA VAL A 59 0.34 -16.30 3.62
C VAL A 59 -0.13 -16.50 2.17
N ALA A 60 0.31 -15.65 1.23
CA ALA A 60 -0.02 -15.77 -0.18
C ALA A 60 0.54 -17.07 -0.79
N ALA A 61 1.77 -17.45 -0.46
CA ALA A 61 2.37 -18.70 -0.91
C ALA A 61 1.62 -19.93 -0.35
N ALA A 62 1.27 -19.92 0.95
CA ALA A 62 0.48 -20.98 1.56
C ALA A 62 -0.92 -21.09 0.94
N THR A 63 -1.57 -19.95 0.67
CA THR A 63 -2.86 -19.90 -0.04
C THR A 63 -2.75 -20.52 -1.44
N SER A 64 -1.68 -20.21 -2.18
CA SER A 64 -1.42 -20.80 -3.51
C SER A 64 -1.36 -22.33 -3.44
N VAL A 65 -0.58 -22.88 -2.50
CA VAL A 65 -0.49 -24.33 -2.29
C VAL A 65 -1.85 -24.93 -1.97
N TYR A 66 -2.61 -24.30 -1.06
CA TYR A 66 -3.95 -24.76 -0.68
C TYR A 66 -4.92 -24.80 -1.88
N LEU A 67 -4.93 -23.74 -2.70
CA LEU A 67 -5.80 -23.70 -3.88
C LEU A 67 -5.40 -24.76 -4.93
N PHE A 68 -4.11 -25.05 -5.09
CA PHE A 68 -3.69 -26.14 -6.00
C PHE A 68 -4.06 -27.54 -5.47
N SER A 69 -4.13 -27.74 -4.16
CA SER A 69 -4.59 -29.00 -3.57
C SER A 69 -6.11 -29.11 -3.43
N HIS A 70 -6.84 -27.99 -3.53
CA HIS A 70 -8.29 -27.91 -3.44
C HIS A 70 -8.88 -27.32 -4.74
N PRO A 71 -9.00 -28.12 -5.81
CA PRO A 71 -9.38 -27.63 -7.14
C PRO A 71 -10.81 -27.07 -7.20
N ASP A 72 -11.70 -27.55 -6.35
CA ASP A 72 -13.05 -27.04 -6.15
C ASP A 72 -13.06 -25.64 -5.53
N VAL A 73 -12.27 -25.43 -4.47
CA VAL A 73 -12.09 -24.11 -3.85
C VAL A 73 -11.46 -23.14 -4.84
N ASN A 74 -10.43 -23.58 -5.55
CA ASN A 74 -9.78 -22.78 -6.59
C ASN A 74 -10.75 -22.38 -7.72
N ALA A 75 -11.61 -23.31 -8.16
CA ALA A 75 -12.64 -23.02 -9.15
C ALA A 75 -13.63 -21.98 -8.61
N TYR A 76 -14.05 -22.09 -7.35
CA TYR A 76 -14.94 -21.11 -6.73
C TYR A 76 -14.31 -19.71 -6.69
N PHE A 77 -13.11 -19.56 -6.11
CA PHE A 77 -12.41 -18.26 -6.06
C PHE A 77 -12.11 -17.70 -7.45
N THR A 78 -11.85 -18.56 -8.44
CA THR A 78 -11.67 -18.15 -9.84
C THR A 78 -12.98 -17.63 -10.45
N SER A 79 -14.12 -18.21 -10.10
CA SER A 79 -15.44 -17.82 -10.62
C SER A 79 -15.88 -16.42 -10.16
N LEU A 80 -15.32 -15.92 -9.05
CA LEU A 80 -15.54 -14.56 -8.55
C LEU A 80 -14.96 -13.48 -9.49
N LYS A 81 -14.10 -13.85 -10.45
CA LYS A 81 -13.51 -12.92 -11.40
C LYS A 81 -14.59 -12.27 -12.26
N GLY A 82 -14.69 -10.94 -12.17
CA GLY A 82 -15.67 -10.14 -12.93
C GLY A 82 -17.01 -9.94 -12.22
N GLN A 83 -17.20 -10.53 -11.03
CA GLN A 83 -18.38 -10.26 -10.20
C GLN A 83 -18.38 -8.82 -9.68
N PRO A 84 -19.56 -8.22 -9.41
CA PRO A 84 -19.64 -6.91 -8.75
C PRO A 84 -18.98 -6.96 -7.37
N ARG A 85 -18.08 -6.01 -7.07
CA ARG A 85 -17.35 -5.99 -5.79
C ARG A 85 -18.26 -5.95 -4.57
N GLY A 86 -19.44 -5.33 -4.69
CA GLY A 86 -20.44 -5.28 -3.61
C GLY A 86 -21.06 -6.64 -3.27
N GLU A 87 -21.04 -7.60 -4.21
CA GLU A 87 -21.66 -8.91 -4.02
C GLU A 87 -20.65 -9.99 -3.58
N ILE A 88 -19.36 -9.80 -3.87
CA ILE A 88 -18.30 -10.79 -3.56
C ILE A 88 -18.28 -11.14 -2.06
N GLY A 89 -18.49 -10.16 -1.18
CA GLY A 89 -18.48 -10.38 0.27
C GLY A 89 -19.56 -11.36 0.74
N ASP A 90 -20.80 -11.16 0.28
CA ASP A 90 -21.93 -12.02 0.62
C ASP A 90 -21.77 -13.42 0.02
N GLN A 91 -21.29 -13.50 -1.23
CA GLN A 91 -20.97 -14.78 -1.88
C GLN A 91 -19.92 -15.56 -1.08
N LEU A 92 -18.83 -14.90 -0.66
CA LEU A 92 -17.77 -15.53 0.14
C LEU A 92 -18.31 -16.02 1.47
N LYS A 93 -19.12 -15.20 2.16
CA LYS A 93 -19.72 -15.58 3.42
C LYS A 93 -20.60 -16.82 3.26
N GLN A 94 -21.48 -16.83 2.26
CA GLN A 94 -22.35 -17.97 1.99
C GLN A 94 -21.55 -19.24 1.69
N TYR A 95 -20.46 -19.13 0.93
CA TYR A 95 -19.56 -20.24 0.65
C TYR A 95 -18.91 -20.75 1.94
N MET A 96 -18.31 -19.88 2.76
CA MET A 96 -17.66 -20.29 4.00
C MET A 96 -18.64 -20.92 5.01
N ASP A 97 -19.88 -20.41 5.10
CA ASP A 97 -20.94 -20.97 5.95
C ASP A 97 -21.33 -22.40 5.50
N ALA A 98 -21.29 -22.67 4.19
CA ALA A 98 -21.56 -24.00 3.62
C ALA A 98 -20.34 -24.95 3.66
N HIS A 99 -19.13 -24.40 3.76
CA HIS A 99 -17.86 -25.11 3.71
C HIS A 99 -17.01 -24.85 4.98
N PRO A 100 -17.45 -25.31 6.17
CA PRO A 100 -16.82 -24.96 7.44
C PRO A 100 -15.39 -25.48 7.59
N GLN A 101 -15.05 -26.59 6.94
CA GLN A 101 -13.68 -27.11 6.96
C GLN A 101 -12.73 -26.21 6.16
N GLU A 102 -13.10 -25.87 4.92
CA GLU A 102 -12.30 -24.97 4.07
C GLU A 102 -12.19 -23.58 4.68
N HIS A 103 -13.25 -23.13 5.36
CA HIS A 103 -13.22 -21.90 6.13
C HIS A 103 -12.16 -21.95 7.23
N ALA A 104 -12.16 -23.00 8.05
CA ALA A 104 -11.16 -23.19 9.11
C ALA A 104 -9.73 -23.28 8.55
N ASP A 105 -9.54 -23.96 7.42
CA ASP A 105 -8.24 -24.08 6.77
C ASP A 105 -7.73 -22.72 6.24
N LEU A 106 -8.61 -21.93 5.60
CA LEU A 106 -8.28 -20.58 5.13
C LEU A 106 -8.08 -19.59 6.28
N GLU A 107 -8.80 -19.73 7.38
CA GLU A 107 -8.55 -18.97 8.62
C GLU A 107 -7.17 -19.32 9.20
N ALA A 108 -6.81 -20.61 9.26
CA ALA A 108 -5.50 -21.06 9.72
C ALA A 108 -4.37 -20.49 8.86
N ILE A 109 -4.52 -20.50 7.53
CA ILE A 109 -3.56 -19.91 6.58
C ILE A 109 -3.35 -18.41 6.83
N ARG A 110 -4.40 -17.69 7.26
CA ARG A 110 -4.34 -16.24 7.53
C ARG A 110 -3.86 -15.88 8.94
N GLN A 111 -3.80 -16.82 9.87
CA GLN A 111 -3.38 -16.55 11.26
C GLN A 111 -2.10 -15.72 11.39
N PRO A 112 -1.03 -15.92 10.58
CA PRO A 112 0.18 -15.13 10.71
C PRO A 112 -0.04 -13.62 10.53
N LEU A 113 -1.00 -13.20 9.70
CA LEU A 113 -1.35 -11.79 9.54
C LEU A 113 -2.10 -11.24 10.75
N THR A 114 -3.02 -12.03 11.32
CA THR A 114 -3.73 -11.67 12.55
C THR A 114 -2.76 -11.54 13.72
N ASP A 115 -1.84 -12.49 13.87
CA ASP A 115 -0.80 -12.46 14.89
C ASP A 115 0.16 -11.27 14.70
N PHE A 116 0.51 -10.94 13.46
CA PHE A 116 1.29 -9.75 13.16
C PHE A 116 0.56 -8.48 13.57
N HIS A 117 -0.72 -8.33 13.19
CA HIS A 117 -1.53 -7.17 13.54
C HIS A 117 -1.66 -7.01 15.06
N ASN A 118 -1.99 -8.09 15.78
CA ASN A 118 -2.13 -8.06 17.24
C ASN A 118 -0.84 -7.64 17.95
N ARG A 119 0.32 -8.00 17.38
CA ARG A 119 1.65 -7.65 17.91
C ARG A 119 2.14 -6.25 17.55
N CYS A 120 1.71 -5.69 16.41
CA CYS A 120 2.28 -4.49 15.78
C CYS A 120 1.31 -3.31 15.62
N GLN A 121 0.09 -3.42 16.16
CA GLN A 121 -0.88 -2.31 16.23
C GLN A 121 -0.49 -1.25 17.26
#